data_AF-A0A2T2VUG9-F1
#
_entry.id   AF-A0A2T2VUG9-F1
#
_cell.length_a   1.000
_cell.length_b   1.000
_cell.length_c   1.000
_cell.angle_alpha   90.00
_cell.angle_beta   90.00
_cell.angle_gamma   90.00
#
_symmetry.space_group_name_H-M   'P 1'
#
loop_
_entity.id
_entity.type
_entity.pdbx_description
1 polymer ?
#
loop_
_entity_poly.entity_id
_entity_poly.type
_entity_poly.pdbx_seq_one_letter_code
_entity_poly.pdbx_strand_id
1 'polypeptide(L)'
;MIEELLTIKNIDVYFVVGIILLFGILESISGFLKNSNRKKGDWIQEILSFLVLGNLVKPIIILLMFGLGTYFFPQYRLALASLPFVGLFAAYILIDDVLQYWYHRTAHETPFLWKLHRPHHQAEEMGFFVSYRNALLYYLLMPNIWWVALILFLGGGKVVALGLIIKQLIIIGSHSQLKWDKPFYQYAALRPIIKILERIIITPAFHHSHHGTSKLDTASEPNGNFGNMFSLWDQLFGTATFQSSYPKEYGLQQKTNDPWTASYFYPFVKSPDLKSEWSAGFKKTDTTTLEAISVSLTKGEAYLWCACGMSKNQPFCDGSHHGTKFKPQKFAVKRTGTTRLCNCKKSNRTPFCDDTHLSL
;
A
#
# COMPACT_ATOMS: atom_id res chain seq x y z
N MET A 1 29.16 20.08 -0.45
CA MET A 1 27.77 20.59 -0.56
C MET A 1 26.72 19.66 0.06
N ILE A 2 26.35 18.51 -0.54
CA ILE A 2 25.27 17.64 0.02
C ILE A 2 25.65 17.11 1.41
N GLU A 3 26.87 16.59 1.59
CA GLU A 3 27.30 16.08 2.88
C GLU A 3 27.38 17.15 3.98
N GLU A 4 27.72 18.39 3.63
CA GLU A 4 27.75 19.53 4.55
C GLU A 4 26.33 19.91 4.98
N LEU A 5 25.37 19.94 4.04
CA LEU A 5 23.96 20.16 4.34
C LEU A 5 23.44 19.10 5.33
N LEU A 6 23.87 17.84 5.16
CA LEU A 6 23.49 16.73 6.03
C LEU A 6 24.10 16.80 7.45
N THR A 7 25.01 17.73 7.72
CA THR A 7 25.51 17.97 9.10
C THR A 7 24.60 18.87 9.93
N ILE A 8 23.64 19.56 9.30
CA ILE A 8 22.68 20.40 10.01
C ILE A 8 21.81 19.50 10.91
N LYS A 9 21.72 19.85 12.19
CA LYS A 9 20.91 19.12 13.16
C LYS A 9 19.45 19.07 12.71
N ASN A 10 18.85 17.88 12.71
CA ASN A 10 17.44 17.63 12.34
C ASN A 10 17.08 18.03 10.89
N ILE A 11 18.04 18.08 9.98
CA ILE A 11 17.82 18.50 8.59
C ILE A 11 16.76 17.64 7.89
N ASP A 12 16.76 16.33 8.13
CA ASP A 12 15.77 15.39 7.64
C ASP A 12 14.36 15.77 8.13
N VAL A 13 14.20 16.12 9.40
CA VAL A 13 12.91 16.56 9.96
C VAL A 13 12.42 17.83 9.25
N TYR A 14 13.29 18.82 9.05
CA TYR A 14 12.92 20.06 8.37
C TYR A 14 12.50 19.83 6.91
N PHE A 15 13.23 19.00 6.17
CA PHE A 15 12.85 18.65 4.80
C PHE A 15 11.55 17.85 4.75
N VAL A 16 11.36 16.87 5.63
CA VAL A 16 10.13 16.06 5.65
C VAL A 16 8.92 16.92 6.00
N VAL A 17 9.01 17.78 7.01
CA VAL A 17 7.94 18.75 7.34
C VAL A 17 7.72 19.71 6.17
N GLY A 18 8.79 20.20 5.53
CA GLY A 18 8.72 21.04 4.35
C GLY A 18 7.99 20.36 3.18
N ILE A 19 8.23 19.07 2.93
CA ILE A 19 7.55 18.28 1.90
C ILE A 19 6.06 18.14 2.22
N ILE A 20 5.71 17.83 3.47
CA ILE A 20 4.31 17.73 3.92
C ILE A 20 3.59 19.08 3.72
N LEU A 21 4.22 20.18 4.14
CA LEU A 21 3.67 21.52 3.97
C LEU A 21 3.54 21.89 2.50
N LEU A 22 4.53 21.58 1.67
CA LEU A 22 4.50 21.83 0.22
C LEU A 22 3.29 21.15 -0.43
N PHE A 23 3.15 19.84 -0.26
CA PHE A 23 2.02 19.11 -0.85
C PHE A 23 0.68 19.52 -0.23
N GLY A 24 0.63 19.79 1.08
CA GLY A 24 -0.57 20.29 1.75
C GLY A 24 -1.02 21.66 1.21
N ILE A 25 -0.09 22.58 0.98
CA ILE A 25 -0.36 23.90 0.39
C ILE A 25 -0.80 23.73 -1.06
N LEU A 26 -0.08 22.95 -1.87
CA LEU A 26 -0.43 22.73 -3.27
C LEU A 26 -1.81 22.06 -3.43
N GLU A 27 -2.16 21.09 -2.58
CA GLU A 27 -3.48 20.46 -2.57
C GLU A 27 -4.58 21.44 -2.14
N SER A 28 -4.27 22.30 -1.16
CA SER A 28 -5.18 23.36 -0.70
C SER A 28 -5.48 24.37 -1.80
N ILE A 29 -4.44 24.91 -2.45
CA ILE A 29 -4.55 25.90 -3.53
C ILE A 29 -5.28 25.29 -4.74
N SER A 30 -5.06 24.01 -5.01
CA SER A 30 -5.75 23.28 -6.09
C SER A 30 -7.22 22.94 -5.76
N GLY A 31 -7.70 23.31 -4.56
CA GLY A 31 -9.09 23.12 -4.14
C GLY A 31 -9.43 21.70 -3.67
N PHE A 32 -8.46 20.78 -3.59
CA PHE A 32 -8.72 19.39 -3.21
C PHE A 32 -9.18 19.27 -1.76
N LEU A 33 -8.59 20.03 -0.84
CA LEU A 33 -9.00 19.99 0.57
C LEU A 33 -10.40 20.59 0.80
N LYS A 34 -10.78 21.61 0.02
CA LYS A 34 -12.10 22.24 0.11
C LYS A 34 -13.22 21.29 -0.35
N ASN A 35 -12.94 20.44 -1.34
CA ASN A 35 -13.88 19.51 -1.95
C ASN A 35 -13.75 18.07 -1.42
N SER A 36 -12.99 17.86 -0.34
CA SER A 36 -12.71 16.53 0.20
C SER A 36 -13.93 15.96 0.92
N ASN A 37 -14.17 14.67 0.74
CA ASN A 37 -15.18 13.87 1.44
C ASN A 37 -14.65 13.24 2.74
N ARG A 38 -13.41 13.57 3.16
CA ARG A 38 -12.80 13.08 4.40
C ARG A 38 -13.62 13.47 5.62
N LYS A 39 -13.82 12.50 6.51
CA LYS A 39 -14.51 12.68 7.78
C LYS A 39 -13.53 13.16 8.84
N LYS A 40 -14.05 13.71 9.94
CA LYS A 40 -13.24 14.09 11.12
C LYS A 40 -12.36 12.95 11.63
N GLY A 41 -12.88 11.71 11.63
CA GLY A 41 -12.13 10.52 12.04
C GLY A 41 -10.92 10.23 11.16
N ASP A 42 -10.99 10.56 9.86
CA ASP A 42 -9.87 10.37 8.94
C ASP A 42 -8.71 11.31 9.28
N TRP A 43 -9.01 12.59 9.50
CA TRP A 43 -8.02 13.57 9.93
C TRP A 43 -7.41 13.24 11.30
N ILE A 44 -8.23 12.82 12.26
CA ILE A 44 -7.73 12.39 13.58
C ILE A 44 -6.75 11.24 13.39
N GLN A 45 -7.11 10.21 12.63
CA GLN A 45 -6.26 9.05 12.44
C GLN A 45 -4.93 9.42 11.79
N GLU A 46 -4.94 10.20 10.71
CA GLU A 46 -3.71 10.55 10.00
C GLU A 46 -2.80 11.45 10.84
N ILE A 47 -3.34 12.46 11.52
CA ILE A 47 -2.57 13.37 12.39
C ILE A 47 -2.00 12.61 13.59
N LEU A 48 -2.84 11.82 14.26
CA LEU A 48 -2.40 11.00 15.38
C LEU A 48 -1.32 10.01 14.94
N SER A 49 -1.52 9.32 13.81
CA SER A 49 -0.55 8.34 13.29
C SER A 49 0.78 9.01 12.98
N PHE A 50 0.78 10.18 12.34
CA PHE A 50 2.00 10.96 12.08
C PHE A 50 2.72 11.35 13.37
N LEU A 51 1.99 11.92 14.34
CA LEU A 51 2.56 12.37 15.61
C LEU A 51 3.12 11.20 16.43
N VAL A 52 2.37 10.11 16.55
CA VAL A 52 2.79 8.91 17.29
C VAL A 52 3.96 8.21 16.58
N LEU A 53 3.94 8.12 15.25
CA LEU A 53 5.05 7.55 14.49
C LEU A 53 6.35 8.34 14.72
N GLY A 54 6.30 9.66 14.59
CA GLY A 54 7.45 10.54 14.70
C GLY A 54 7.99 10.69 16.13
N ASN A 55 7.10 10.81 17.12
CA ASN A 55 7.47 11.18 18.49
C ASN A 55 7.46 10.01 19.49
N LEU A 56 6.92 8.85 19.11
CA LEU A 56 6.84 7.68 20.01
C LEU A 56 7.45 6.43 19.36
N VAL A 57 6.91 5.94 18.25
CA VAL A 57 7.30 4.66 17.64
C VAL A 57 8.76 4.68 17.19
N LYS A 58 9.17 5.69 16.38
CA LYS A 58 10.55 5.80 15.90
C LYS A 58 11.55 5.97 17.05
N PRO A 59 11.36 6.91 18.02
CA PRO A 59 12.26 7.03 19.17
C PRO A 59 12.37 5.75 19.99
N ILE A 60 11.25 5.05 20.27
CA ILE A 60 11.28 3.79 21.02
C ILE A 60 12.11 2.74 20.27
N ILE A 61 11.88 2.54 18.97
CA ILE A 61 12.65 1.57 18.19
C ILE A 61 14.14 1.92 18.18
N ILE A 62 14.50 3.20 18.03
CA ILE A 62 15.88 3.66 18.08
C ILE A 62 16.49 3.40 19.46
N LEU A 63 15.80 3.76 20.54
CA LEU A 63 16.29 3.52 21.91
C LEU A 63 16.47 2.04 22.20
N LEU A 64 15.52 1.19 21.79
CA LEU A 64 15.64 -0.26 21.93
C LEU A 64 16.81 -0.81 21.13
N MET A 65 16.96 -0.41 19.86
CA MET A 65 18.07 -0.83 19.01
C MET A 65 19.43 -0.41 19.59
N PHE A 66 19.56 0.84 20.05
CA PHE A 66 20.80 1.32 20.65
C PHE A 66 21.09 0.66 22.01
N GLY A 67 20.06 0.40 22.82
CA GLY A 67 20.20 -0.28 24.11
C GLY A 67 20.67 -1.73 23.93
N LEU A 68 19.95 -2.50 23.10
CA LEU A 68 20.31 -3.88 22.78
C LEU A 68 21.66 -3.95 22.05
N GLY A 69 21.89 -3.08 21.06
CA GLY A 69 23.14 -3.02 20.32
C GLY A 69 24.33 -2.67 21.21
N THR A 70 24.20 -1.73 22.13
CA THR A 70 25.29 -1.38 23.05
C THR A 70 25.55 -2.50 24.07
N TYR A 71 24.51 -3.21 24.51
CA TYR A 71 24.66 -4.29 25.49
C TYR A 71 25.24 -5.57 24.88
N PHE A 72 24.72 -6.03 23.75
CA PHE A 72 25.11 -7.30 23.12
C PHE A 72 26.19 -7.15 22.04
N PHE A 73 26.28 -5.99 21.39
CA PHE A 73 27.07 -5.77 20.17
C PHE A 73 27.87 -4.44 20.18
N PRO A 74 28.49 -4.03 21.31
CA PRO A 74 29.13 -2.71 21.42
C PRO A 74 30.23 -2.48 20.38
N GLN A 75 30.92 -3.55 19.96
CA GLN A 75 32.01 -3.51 18.96
C GLN A 75 31.56 -3.07 17.56
N TYR A 76 30.26 -3.17 17.24
CA TYR A 76 29.72 -2.78 15.94
C TYR A 76 29.19 -1.34 15.92
N ARG A 77 29.17 -0.65 17.06
CA ARG A 77 28.74 0.74 17.13
C ARG A 77 29.63 1.60 16.23
N LEU A 78 29.01 2.39 15.34
CA LEU A 78 29.70 3.20 14.33
C LEU A 78 30.55 2.40 13.32
N ALA A 79 30.39 1.09 13.20
CA ALA A 79 31.22 0.25 12.32
C ALA A 79 31.15 0.62 10.83
N LEU A 80 30.09 1.31 10.38
CA LEU A 80 29.94 1.75 8.99
C LEU A 80 30.31 3.22 8.78
N ALA A 81 30.73 3.95 9.82
CA ALA A 81 30.95 5.39 9.76
C ALA A 81 32.07 5.81 8.79
N SER A 82 33.04 4.93 8.52
CA SER A 82 34.16 5.17 7.60
C SER A 82 33.94 4.64 6.18
N LEU A 83 32.82 3.95 5.92
CA LEU A 83 32.55 3.44 4.58
C LEU A 83 32.27 4.57 3.58
N PRO A 84 32.60 4.40 2.29
CA PRO A 84 32.29 5.37 1.27
C PRO A 84 30.78 5.69 1.21
N PHE A 85 30.45 6.97 1.28
CA PHE A 85 29.06 7.45 1.38
C PHE A 85 28.16 6.87 0.28
N VAL A 86 28.59 6.90 -0.97
CA VAL A 86 27.78 6.47 -2.13
C VAL A 86 27.41 4.98 -2.04
N GLY A 87 28.37 4.12 -1.70
CA GLY A 87 28.13 2.68 -1.59
C GLY A 87 27.22 2.35 -0.41
N LEU A 88 27.46 2.98 0.74
CA LEU A 88 26.62 2.81 1.93
C LEU A 88 25.20 3.35 1.69
N PHE A 89 25.06 4.48 1.00
CA PHE A 89 23.78 5.08 0.66
C PHE A 89 22.97 4.18 -0.29
N ALA A 90 23.61 3.66 -1.35
CA ALA A 90 22.97 2.74 -2.28
C ALA A 90 22.52 1.44 -1.57
N ALA A 91 23.37 0.87 -0.72
CA ALA A 91 23.02 -0.32 0.06
C ALA A 91 21.87 -0.03 1.03
N TYR A 92 21.94 1.08 1.77
CA TYR A 92 20.90 1.51 2.70
C TYR A 92 19.55 1.64 2.02
N ILE A 93 19.48 2.40 0.92
CA ILE A 93 18.20 2.77 0.29
C ILE A 93 17.55 1.58 -0.44
N LEU A 94 18.35 0.69 -1.04
CA LEU A 94 17.82 -0.51 -1.70
C LEU A 94 17.31 -1.54 -0.68
N ILE A 95 18.03 -1.73 0.42
CA ILE A 95 17.58 -2.63 1.51
C ILE A 95 16.33 -2.05 2.19
N ASP A 96 16.33 -0.75 2.47
CA ASP A 96 15.18 -0.07 3.06
C ASP A 96 13.90 -0.24 2.22
N ASP A 97 13.99 -0.06 0.90
CA ASP A 97 12.84 -0.16 0.00
C ASP A 97 12.38 -1.61 -0.24
N VAL A 98 13.31 -2.59 -0.36
CA VAL A 98 12.91 -4.00 -0.52
C VAL A 98 12.25 -4.57 0.74
N LEU A 99 12.71 -4.16 1.92
CA LEU A 99 12.06 -4.52 3.20
C LEU A 99 10.62 -4.02 3.23
N GLN A 100 10.37 -2.79 2.76
CA GLN A 100 9.03 -2.24 2.72
C GLN A 100 8.17 -2.88 1.63
N TYR A 101 8.73 -3.18 0.44
CA TYR A 101 8.03 -3.90 -0.62
C TYR A 101 7.47 -5.23 -0.10
N TRP A 102 8.31 -6.05 0.55
CA TRP A 102 7.87 -7.34 1.08
C TRP A 102 6.88 -7.20 2.23
N TYR A 103 7.08 -6.23 3.11
CA TYR A 103 6.13 -5.98 4.20
C TYR A 103 4.76 -5.59 3.66
N HIS A 104 4.71 -4.68 2.69
CA HIS A 104 3.49 -4.24 2.03
C HIS A 104 2.80 -5.38 1.27
N ARG A 105 3.54 -6.12 0.45
CA ARG A 105 2.99 -7.29 -0.25
C ARG A 105 2.45 -8.35 0.73
N THR A 106 3.18 -8.65 1.79
CA THR A 106 2.73 -9.60 2.83
C THR A 106 1.49 -9.10 3.55
N ALA A 107 1.33 -7.77 3.70
CA ALA A 107 0.10 -7.18 4.21
C ALA A 107 -1.09 -7.41 3.29
N HIS A 108 -0.90 -7.49 1.97
CA HIS A 108 -1.99 -7.88 1.05
C HIS A 108 -2.25 -9.39 1.00
N GLU A 109 -1.28 -10.21 1.40
CA GLU A 109 -1.32 -11.67 1.26
C GLU A 109 -1.60 -12.42 2.57
N THR A 110 -1.63 -11.75 3.73
CA THR A 110 -1.85 -12.38 5.04
C THR A 110 -2.94 -11.67 5.86
N PRO A 111 -3.82 -12.40 6.58
CA PRO A 111 -4.96 -11.77 7.24
C PRO A 111 -4.58 -10.81 8.36
N PHE A 112 -3.53 -11.12 9.12
CA PHE A 112 -3.11 -10.30 10.26
C PHE A 112 -2.54 -8.95 9.82
N LEU A 113 -1.56 -8.97 8.91
CA LEU A 113 -0.97 -7.72 8.41
C LEU A 113 -1.95 -6.95 7.52
N TRP A 114 -2.85 -7.63 6.79
CA TRP A 114 -3.94 -6.97 6.09
C TRP A 114 -4.77 -6.13 7.04
N LYS A 115 -5.19 -6.65 8.19
CA LYS A 115 -6.00 -5.87 9.13
C LYS A 115 -5.26 -4.66 9.71
N LEU A 116 -3.92 -4.69 9.75
CA LEU A 116 -3.10 -3.55 10.17
C LEU A 116 -2.89 -2.51 9.05
N HIS A 117 -2.86 -2.96 7.80
CA HIS A 117 -2.68 -2.13 6.62
C HIS A 117 -4.00 -1.64 5.99
N ARG A 118 -5.10 -2.36 6.22
CA ARG A 118 -6.46 -2.04 5.76
C ARG A 118 -6.87 -0.59 6.01
N PRO A 119 -6.48 0.11 7.10
CA PRO A 119 -6.80 1.52 7.24
C PRO A 119 -6.33 2.37 6.05
N HIS A 120 -5.19 2.02 5.47
CA HIS A 120 -4.61 2.66 4.30
C HIS A 120 -5.54 2.56 3.09
N HIS A 121 -5.97 1.34 2.78
CA HIS A 121 -6.92 1.04 1.70
C HIS A 121 -8.38 1.39 2.02
N GLN A 122 -8.69 1.80 3.24
CA GLN A 122 -10.01 2.29 3.59
C GLN A 122 -10.22 3.74 3.13
N ALA A 123 -9.15 4.48 2.83
CA ALA A 123 -9.27 5.84 2.32
C ALA A 123 -9.97 5.85 0.95
N GLU A 124 -11.11 6.55 0.86
CA GLU A 124 -11.85 6.74 -0.40
C GLU A 124 -11.27 7.91 -1.24
N GLU A 125 -10.30 8.64 -0.67
CA GLU A 125 -9.60 9.74 -1.33
C GLU A 125 -8.10 9.68 -1.02
N MET A 126 -7.30 9.77 -2.08
CA MET A 126 -5.86 10.00 -1.98
C MET A 126 -5.59 11.38 -1.33
N GLY A 127 -4.34 11.67 -0.99
CA GLY A 127 -3.92 12.93 -0.40
C GLY A 127 -2.55 12.85 0.25
N PHE A 128 -1.91 14.01 0.42
CA PHE A 128 -0.54 14.14 0.94
C PHE A 128 -0.29 13.41 2.28
N PHE A 129 -1.35 13.18 3.05
CA PHE A 129 -1.28 12.63 4.40
C PHE A 129 -1.77 11.17 4.53
N VAL A 130 -2.28 10.56 3.45
CA VAL A 130 -2.71 9.14 3.42
C VAL A 130 -1.57 8.19 3.71
N SER A 131 -0.34 8.57 3.37
CA SER A 131 0.87 7.79 3.65
C SER A 131 1.04 7.47 5.14
N TYR A 132 0.44 8.26 6.03
CA TYR A 132 0.45 8.03 7.49
C TYR A 132 -0.76 7.24 7.99
N ARG A 133 -1.70 6.84 7.13
CA ARG A 133 -2.94 6.16 7.51
C ARG A 133 -2.76 4.64 7.63
N ASN A 134 -2.19 4.15 8.73
CA ASN A 134 -2.14 2.72 9.06
C ASN A 134 -2.50 2.50 10.53
N ALA A 135 -2.63 1.25 10.97
CA ALA A 135 -2.72 0.92 12.39
C ALA A 135 -1.39 1.19 13.11
N LEU A 136 -1.43 1.50 14.40
CA LEU A 136 -0.23 1.73 15.22
C LEU A 136 0.75 0.55 15.14
N LEU A 137 0.22 -0.67 15.29
CA LEU A 137 1.03 -1.89 15.27
C LEU A 137 1.64 -2.17 13.89
N TYR A 138 1.06 -1.64 12.81
CA TYR A 138 1.66 -1.74 11.47
C TYR A 138 3.04 -1.08 11.44
N TYR A 139 3.17 0.12 12.01
CA TYR A 139 4.45 0.84 12.06
C TYR A 139 5.44 0.20 13.02
N LEU A 140 4.99 -0.31 14.17
CA LEU A 140 5.87 -0.97 15.12
C LEU A 140 6.53 -2.23 14.52
N LEU A 141 5.80 -2.96 13.68
CA LEU A 141 6.28 -4.18 13.02
C LEU A 141 6.97 -3.94 11.67
N MET A 142 7.01 -2.69 11.20
CA MET A 142 7.52 -2.33 9.89
C MET A 142 9.06 -2.46 9.84
N PRO A 143 9.63 -3.41 9.08
CA PRO A 143 11.03 -3.78 9.17
C PRO A 143 11.99 -2.66 8.75
N ASN A 144 11.58 -1.80 7.81
CA ASN A 144 12.44 -0.70 7.36
C ASN A 144 12.64 0.38 8.44
N ILE A 145 11.75 0.52 9.44
CA ILE A 145 11.98 1.42 10.58
C ILE A 145 13.06 0.85 11.52
N TRP A 146 13.06 -0.47 11.72
CA TRP A 146 14.12 -1.16 12.46
C TRP A 146 15.45 -1.11 11.71
N TRP A 147 15.42 -1.20 10.37
CA TRP A 147 16.58 -0.99 9.51
C TRP A 147 17.17 0.42 9.67
N VAL A 148 16.33 1.46 9.71
CA VAL A 148 16.78 2.83 10.01
C VAL A 148 17.50 2.88 11.36
N ALA A 149 16.91 2.32 12.41
CA ALA A 149 17.53 2.31 13.74
C ALA A 149 18.87 1.55 13.76
N LEU A 150 18.95 0.43 13.05
CA LEU A 150 20.18 -0.35 12.92
C LEU A 150 21.28 0.46 12.21
N ILE A 151 20.97 1.08 11.07
CA ILE A 151 21.96 1.89 10.34
C ILE A 151 22.40 3.11 11.15
N LEU A 152 21.51 3.72 11.93
CA LEU A 152 21.89 4.78 12.88
C LEU A 152 22.88 4.27 13.94
N PHE A 153 22.64 3.10 14.55
CA PHE A 153 23.56 2.48 15.50
C PHE A 153 24.93 2.19 14.88
N LEU A 154 24.94 1.74 13.63
CA LEU A 154 26.14 1.46 12.85
C LEU A 154 26.85 2.72 12.31
N GLY A 155 26.33 3.92 12.57
CA GLY A 155 26.98 5.19 12.21
C GLY A 155 26.57 5.78 10.85
N GLY A 156 25.57 5.22 10.19
CA GLY A 156 25.06 5.68 8.89
C GLY A 156 24.10 6.88 8.93
N GLY A 157 24.28 7.81 9.86
CA GLY A 157 23.35 8.94 10.07
C GLY A 157 23.07 9.76 8.81
N LYS A 158 24.12 10.10 8.05
CA LYS A 158 24.00 10.89 6.81
C LYS A 158 23.19 10.15 5.74
N VAL A 159 23.42 8.85 5.55
CA VAL A 159 22.72 8.08 4.51
C VAL A 159 21.24 7.89 4.85
N VAL A 160 20.93 7.72 6.14
CA VAL A 160 19.56 7.68 6.66
C VAL A 160 18.85 8.99 6.40
N ALA A 161 19.47 10.12 6.76
CA ALA A 161 18.87 11.44 6.57
C ALA A 161 18.52 11.70 5.09
N LEU A 162 19.47 11.48 4.17
CA LEU A 162 19.23 11.68 2.74
C LEU A 162 18.15 10.72 2.20
N GLY A 163 18.21 9.43 2.56
CA GLY A 163 17.26 8.46 2.05
C GLY A 163 15.85 8.71 2.58
N LEU A 164 15.69 9.15 3.84
CA LEU A 164 14.39 9.58 4.37
C LEU A 164 13.83 10.78 3.61
N ILE A 165 14.65 11.78 3.27
CA ILE A 165 14.20 12.95 2.51
C ILE A 165 13.68 12.52 1.13
N ILE A 166 14.46 11.72 0.39
CA ILE A 166 14.10 11.25 -0.96
C ILE A 166 12.85 10.37 -0.90
N LYS A 167 12.82 9.44 0.06
CA LYS A 167 11.70 8.53 0.27
C LYS A 167 10.42 9.27 0.59
N GLN A 168 10.47 10.23 1.53
CA GLN A 168 9.27 11.01 1.87
C GLN A 168 8.78 11.87 0.71
N LEU A 169 9.69 12.43 -0.11
CA LEU A 169 9.30 13.15 -1.33
C LEU A 169 8.51 12.25 -2.29
N ILE A 170 9.01 11.03 -2.55
CA ILE A 170 8.38 10.08 -3.48
C ILE A 170 7.07 9.52 -2.90
N ILE A 171 7.05 9.12 -1.63
CA ILE A 171 5.85 8.58 -0.99
C ILE A 171 4.74 9.63 -0.94
N ILE A 172 5.02 10.82 -0.40
CA ILE A 172 4.00 11.87 -0.28
C ILE A 172 3.55 12.30 -1.67
N GLY A 173 4.48 12.44 -2.61
CA GLY A 173 4.16 12.77 -3.99
C GLY A 173 3.31 11.72 -4.69
N SER A 174 3.57 10.43 -4.50
CA SER A 174 2.79 9.34 -5.12
C SER A 174 1.42 9.10 -4.47
N HIS A 175 1.22 9.55 -3.23
CA HIS A 175 -0.08 9.50 -2.55
C HIS A 175 -0.90 10.78 -2.70
N SER A 176 -0.30 11.86 -3.17
CA SER A 176 -0.96 13.17 -3.25
C SER A 176 -2.14 13.15 -4.24
N GLN A 177 -3.17 13.96 -3.96
CA GLN A 177 -4.21 14.28 -4.96
C GLN A 177 -3.62 14.95 -6.21
N LEU A 178 -2.45 15.60 -6.06
CA LEU A 178 -1.70 16.17 -7.16
C LEU A 178 -1.03 15.06 -7.96
N LYS A 179 -1.72 14.67 -9.02
CA LYS A 179 -1.24 13.75 -10.06
C LYS A 179 -0.15 14.40 -10.91
N TRP A 180 1.00 14.66 -10.32
CA TRP A 180 2.11 15.40 -10.94
C TRP A 180 2.68 14.70 -12.18
N ASP A 181 2.45 13.39 -12.33
CA ASP A 181 2.83 12.62 -13.51
C ASP A 181 1.82 12.74 -14.67
N LYS A 182 0.60 13.23 -14.42
CA LYS A 182 -0.46 13.39 -15.44
C LYS A 182 0.00 14.19 -16.66
N PRO A 183 0.65 15.37 -16.53
CA PRO A 183 1.11 16.13 -17.69
C PRO A 183 2.08 15.34 -18.56
N PHE A 184 2.90 14.46 -17.97
CA PHE A 184 3.88 13.68 -18.73
C PHE A 184 3.23 12.67 -19.68
N TYR A 185 2.06 12.14 -19.33
CA TYR A 185 1.30 11.25 -20.22
C TYR A 185 0.54 12.04 -21.30
N GLN A 186 0.11 13.27 -20.99
CA GLN A 186 -0.68 14.10 -21.90
C GLN A 186 0.16 14.70 -23.03
N TYR A 187 1.32 15.28 -22.70
CA TYR A 187 2.16 15.98 -23.67
C TYR A 187 3.19 15.04 -24.31
N ALA A 188 3.17 14.92 -25.65
CA ALA A 188 4.02 13.99 -26.39
C ALA A 188 5.53 14.16 -26.12
N ALA A 189 6.01 15.40 -25.93
CA ALA A 189 7.40 15.69 -25.61
C ALA A 189 7.87 15.16 -24.25
N LEU A 190 6.94 15.00 -23.29
CA LEU A 190 7.24 14.54 -21.93
C LEU A 190 7.09 13.02 -21.77
N ARG A 191 6.40 12.34 -22.70
CA ARG A 191 6.14 10.89 -22.62
C ARG A 191 7.40 10.02 -22.51
N PRO A 192 8.51 10.30 -23.23
CA PRO A 192 9.73 9.50 -23.08
C PRO A 192 10.30 9.57 -21.66
N ILE A 193 10.19 10.73 -20.99
CA ILE A 193 10.71 10.94 -19.63
C ILE A 193 9.93 10.06 -18.65
N ILE A 194 8.59 10.08 -18.67
CA ILE A 194 7.80 9.31 -17.71
C ILE A 194 7.93 7.81 -17.92
N LYS A 195 8.08 7.32 -19.16
CA LYS A 195 8.33 5.90 -19.45
C LYS A 195 9.64 5.36 -18.85
N ILE A 196 10.61 6.24 -18.62
CA ILE A 196 11.85 5.89 -17.91
C ILE A 196 11.61 6.04 -16.40
N LEU A 197 11.05 7.18 -15.98
CA LEU A 197 10.87 7.52 -14.58
C LEU A 197 9.98 6.52 -13.83
N GLU A 198 8.86 6.10 -14.43
CA GLU A 198 7.93 5.13 -13.83
C GLU A 198 8.57 3.76 -13.58
N ARG A 199 9.65 3.41 -14.32
CA ARG A 199 10.42 2.17 -14.14
C ARG A 199 11.51 2.28 -13.07
N ILE A 200 11.68 3.48 -12.50
CA ILE A 200 12.66 3.75 -11.45
C ILE A 200 11.90 4.02 -10.17
N ILE A 201 11.09 5.09 -10.13
CA ILE A 201 10.37 5.55 -8.94
C ILE A 201 8.87 5.30 -9.03
N ILE A 202 8.23 5.24 -7.87
CA ILE A 202 6.77 5.14 -7.77
C ILE A 202 6.13 6.50 -8.05
N THR A 203 5.26 6.54 -9.07
CA THR A 203 4.51 7.74 -9.48
C THR A 203 3.07 7.69 -8.95
N PRO A 204 2.32 8.82 -8.99
CA PRO A 204 0.91 8.83 -8.66
C PRO A 204 0.10 7.81 -9.46
N ALA A 205 0.26 7.71 -10.78
CA ALA A 205 -0.50 6.73 -11.57
C ALA A 205 -0.22 5.28 -11.11
N PHE A 206 1.03 4.96 -10.80
CA PHE A 206 1.43 3.65 -10.29
C PHE A 206 0.80 3.38 -8.91
N HIS A 207 0.97 4.28 -7.93
CA HIS A 207 0.47 4.02 -6.58
C HIS A 207 -1.04 4.19 -6.44
N HIS A 208 -1.66 5.13 -7.16
CA HIS A 208 -3.11 5.28 -7.19
C HIS A 208 -3.76 4.00 -7.72
N SER A 209 -3.20 3.38 -8.77
CA SER A 209 -3.74 2.12 -9.30
C SER A 209 -3.89 1.04 -8.22
N HIS A 210 -2.92 0.95 -7.31
CA HIS A 210 -2.92 0.03 -6.19
C HIS A 210 -4.03 0.32 -5.17
N HIS A 211 -4.41 1.59 -4.99
CA HIS A 211 -5.52 2.01 -4.13
C HIS A 211 -6.90 1.90 -4.77
N GLY A 212 -6.97 1.57 -6.07
CA GLY A 212 -8.24 1.45 -6.77
C GLY A 212 -9.12 0.34 -6.19
N THR A 213 -10.43 0.59 -6.08
CA THR A 213 -11.37 -0.31 -5.38
C THR A 213 -11.37 -1.74 -5.94
N SER A 214 -11.27 -1.91 -7.26
CA SER A 214 -11.28 -3.22 -7.90
C SER A 214 -10.63 -3.21 -9.28
N LYS A 215 -10.25 -4.38 -9.80
CA LYS A 215 -9.78 -4.53 -11.18
C LYS A 215 -10.86 -4.34 -12.26
N LEU A 216 -12.08 -3.92 -11.93
CA LEU A 216 -13.14 -3.74 -12.94
C LEU A 216 -12.81 -2.60 -13.90
N ASP A 217 -12.34 -1.47 -13.39
CA ASP A 217 -11.80 -0.41 -14.25
C ASP A 217 -10.44 -0.80 -14.85
N THR A 218 -9.96 -0.01 -15.81
CA THR A 218 -8.70 -0.29 -16.51
C THR A 218 -7.47 0.22 -15.78
N ALA A 219 -7.66 1.14 -14.84
CA ALA A 219 -6.58 1.88 -14.18
C ALA A 219 -6.15 1.26 -12.85
N SER A 220 -6.99 0.40 -12.26
CA SER A 220 -6.82 -0.15 -10.92
C SER A 220 -6.13 -1.51 -10.92
N GLU A 221 -5.16 -1.68 -10.03
CA GLU A 221 -4.44 -2.91 -9.75
C GLU A 221 -4.25 -3.12 -8.22
N PRO A 222 -5.32 -3.34 -7.45
CA PRO A 222 -5.24 -3.47 -5.98
C PRO A 222 -4.56 -4.75 -5.47
N ASN A 223 -4.07 -5.60 -6.38
CA ASN A 223 -3.40 -6.85 -6.04
C ASN A 223 -1.98 -6.93 -6.66
N GLY A 224 -1.40 -5.76 -6.98
CA GLY A 224 -0.04 -5.55 -7.47
C GLY A 224 0.45 -4.17 -7.06
N ASN A 225 1.56 -3.70 -7.65
CA ASN A 225 2.11 -2.36 -7.43
C ASN A 225 2.40 -2.05 -5.93
N PHE A 226 3.12 -2.94 -5.27
CA PHE A 226 3.41 -2.86 -3.83
C PHE A 226 4.63 -1.98 -3.47
N GLY A 227 5.40 -1.57 -4.47
CA GLY A 227 6.57 -0.72 -4.32
C GLY A 227 6.20 0.60 -3.67
N ASN A 228 7.09 1.10 -2.83
CA ASN A 228 6.86 2.29 -2.03
C ASN A 228 7.65 3.49 -2.55
N MET A 229 8.94 3.29 -2.84
CA MET A 229 9.78 4.31 -3.46
C MET A 229 10.29 3.90 -4.85
N PHE A 230 10.75 2.66 -5.05
CA PHE A 230 11.14 2.16 -6.37
C PHE A 230 10.13 1.15 -6.94
N SER A 231 9.88 1.24 -8.24
CA SER A 231 9.10 0.22 -8.98
C SER A 231 9.94 -1.00 -9.39
N LEU A 232 11.24 -0.98 -9.12
CA LEU A 232 12.19 -2.05 -9.42
C LEU A 232 11.73 -3.40 -8.85
N TRP A 233 11.26 -3.42 -7.61
CA TRP A 233 10.86 -4.67 -6.94
C TRP A 233 9.60 -5.26 -7.54
N ASP A 234 8.62 -4.43 -7.90
CA ASP A 234 7.44 -4.90 -8.62
C ASP A 234 7.78 -5.47 -9.99
N GLN A 235 8.75 -4.89 -10.69
CA GLN A 235 9.24 -5.42 -11.96
C GLN A 235 9.93 -6.77 -11.76
N LEU A 236 10.82 -6.86 -10.77
CA LEU A 236 11.57 -8.08 -10.47
C LEU A 236 10.65 -9.24 -10.05
N PHE A 237 9.63 -8.98 -9.25
CA PHE A 237 8.73 -10.00 -8.70
C PHE A 237 7.40 -10.13 -9.45
N GLY A 238 7.27 -9.51 -10.63
CA GLY A 238 6.12 -9.67 -11.52
C GLY A 238 4.81 -9.11 -10.98
N THR A 239 4.87 -8.03 -10.18
CA THR A 239 3.70 -7.34 -9.62
C THR A 239 3.49 -5.94 -10.22
N ALA A 240 4.36 -5.49 -11.13
CA ALA A 240 4.25 -4.18 -11.78
C ALA A 240 3.16 -4.14 -12.86
N THR A 241 2.32 -3.12 -12.80
CA THR A 241 1.38 -2.74 -13.85
C THR A 241 1.45 -1.23 -14.05
N PHE A 242 2.05 -0.81 -15.16
CA PHE A 242 2.18 0.60 -15.51
C PHE A 242 0.94 1.10 -16.22
N GLN A 243 0.39 2.21 -15.74
CA GLN A 243 -0.86 2.80 -16.20
C GLN A 243 -0.64 4.27 -16.50
N SER A 244 -1.25 4.77 -17.57
CA SER A 244 -1.27 6.21 -17.90
C SER A 244 -2.59 6.88 -17.49
N SER A 245 -3.34 6.24 -16.59
CA SER A 245 -4.66 6.67 -16.12
C SER A 245 -4.82 6.38 -14.64
N TYR A 246 -5.90 6.88 -14.03
CA TYR A 246 -6.12 6.81 -12.59
C TYR A 246 -7.44 6.10 -12.28
N PRO A 247 -7.56 5.39 -11.15
CA PRO A 247 -8.81 4.77 -10.72
C PRO A 247 -9.98 5.73 -10.71
N LYS A 248 -11.16 5.19 -11.02
CA LYS A 248 -12.43 5.92 -10.89
C LYS A 248 -12.86 6.04 -9.43
N GLU A 249 -12.59 5.01 -8.65
CA GLU A 249 -12.95 4.89 -7.25
C GLU A 249 -11.78 4.33 -6.45
N TYR A 250 -11.65 4.80 -5.22
CA TYR A 250 -10.68 4.33 -4.24
C TYR A 250 -11.40 3.76 -3.01
N GLY A 251 -10.66 3.03 -2.20
CA GLY A 251 -11.18 2.46 -0.97
C GLY A 251 -11.46 0.96 -1.09
N LEU A 252 -12.23 0.44 -0.14
CA LEU A 252 -12.59 -0.98 -0.09
C LEU A 252 -13.84 -1.27 -0.93
N GLN A 253 -13.89 -2.45 -1.57
CA GLN A 253 -15.08 -2.93 -2.28
C GLN A 253 -16.29 -3.04 -1.34
N GLN A 254 -16.06 -3.58 -0.14
CA GLN A 254 -17.05 -3.61 0.91
C GLN A 254 -16.84 -2.43 1.85
N LYS A 255 -17.68 -1.42 1.71
CA LYS A 255 -17.70 -0.27 2.61
C LYS A 255 -18.23 -0.67 3.99
N THR A 256 -17.53 -0.21 5.03
CA THR A 256 -17.85 -0.43 6.44
C THR A 256 -17.84 0.89 7.19
N ASN A 257 -18.64 1.00 8.26
CA ASN A 257 -18.71 2.19 9.09
C ASN A 257 -17.81 2.03 10.34
N ASP A 258 -16.52 1.84 10.11
CA ASP A 258 -15.54 1.62 11.17
C ASP A 258 -15.13 2.94 11.85
N PRO A 259 -15.13 3.03 13.19
CA PRO A 259 -14.55 4.15 13.88
C PRO A 259 -13.02 4.14 13.72
N TRP A 260 -12.42 5.33 13.66
CA TRP A 260 -10.97 5.48 13.52
C TRP A 260 -10.19 4.77 14.63
N THR A 261 -10.79 4.62 15.82
CA THR A 261 -10.17 3.91 16.95
C THR A 261 -10.01 2.41 16.68
N ALA A 262 -11.00 1.75 16.08
CA ALA A 262 -10.89 0.33 15.70
C ALA A 262 -9.84 0.14 14.60
N SER A 263 -9.81 1.06 13.64
CA SER A 263 -8.83 1.11 12.55
C SER A 263 -7.39 1.30 13.07
N TYR A 264 -7.17 2.24 13.99
CA TYR A 264 -5.84 2.59 14.48
C TYR A 264 -5.30 1.64 15.55
N PHE A 265 -6.16 1.17 16.47
CA PHE A 265 -5.77 0.36 17.63
C PHE A 265 -6.08 -1.14 17.47
N TYR A 266 -6.33 -1.64 16.25
CA TYR A 266 -6.44 -3.09 16.03
C TYR A 266 -5.17 -3.81 16.53
N PRO A 267 -5.28 -4.94 17.26
CA PRO A 267 -6.48 -5.74 17.57
C PRO A 267 -7.19 -5.39 18.88
N PHE A 268 -6.76 -4.36 19.60
CA PHE A 268 -7.24 -4.04 20.95
C PHE A 268 -8.62 -3.38 20.97
N VAL A 269 -8.92 -2.55 19.97
CA VAL A 269 -10.25 -1.96 19.78
C VAL A 269 -10.95 -2.65 18.62
N LYS A 270 -12.18 -3.12 18.84
CA LYS A 270 -13.00 -3.78 17.82
C LYS A 270 -13.97 -2.81 17.16
N SER A 271 -14.33 -3.10 15.91
CA SER A 271 -15.38 -2.34 15.23
C SER A 271 -16.77 -2.81 15.67
N PRO A 272 -17.73 -1.89 15.90
CA PRO A 272 -19.13 -2.25 16.11
C PRO A 272 -19.83 -2.69 14.82
N ASP A 273 -19.27 -2.39 13.64
CA ASP A 273 -19.85 -2.84 12.37
C ASP A 273 -19.56 -4.34 12.14
N LEU A 274 -20.59 -5.18 12.20
CA LEU A 274 -20.48 -6.63 12.03
C LEU A 274 -19.97 -7.08 10.64
N LYS A 275 -20.02 -6.20 9.64
CA LYS A 275 -19.45 -6.47 8.31
C LYS A 275 -17.92 -6.29 8.28
N SER A 276 -17.36 -5.59 9.27
CA SER A 276 -15.95 -5.26 9.33
C SER A 276 -15.07 -6.43 9.73
N GLU A 277 -13.89 -6.52 9.08
CA GLU A 277 -12.85 -7.48 9.46
C GLU A 277 -12.29 -7.26 10.87
N TRP A 278 -12.54 -6.07 11.46
CA TRP A 278 -12.16 -5.73 12.83
C TRP A 278 -13.26 -5.99 13.85
N SER A 279 -14.44 -6.46 13.41
CA SER A 279 -15.52 -6.85 14.32
C SER A 279 -15.10 -8.03 15.21
N ALA A 280 -15.63 -8.08 16.43
CA ALA A 280 -15.44 -9.21 17.32
C ALA A 280 -16.05 -10.48 16.69
N GLY A 281 -15.26 -11.55 16.63
CA GLY A 281 -15.71 -12.82 16.05
C GLY A 281 -15.75 -12.87 14.53
N PHE A 282 -15.38 -11.79 13.81
CA PHE A 282 -15.31 -11.83 12.34
C PHE A 282 -14.36 -12.92 11.86
N LYS A 283 -14.86 -13.78 10.98
CA LYS A 283 -14.08 -14.81 10.28
C LYS A 283 -14.45 -14.79 8.81
N LYS A 284 -13.44 -14.95 7.96
CA LYS A 284 -13.67 -15.29 6.56
C LYS A 284 -14.09 -16.75 6.52
N THR A 285 -15.24 -17.02 5.94
CA THR A 285 -15.80 -18.36 5.81
C THR A 285 -15.74 -18.79 4.36
N ASP A 286 -15.53 -20.07 4.11
CA ASP A 286 -15.73 -20.66 2.80
C ASP A 286 -17.23 -20.57 2.46
N THR A 287 -17.55 -19.99 1.31
CA THR A 287 -18.92 -19.85 0.78
C THR A 287 -19.10 -20.63 -0.53
N THR A 288 -18.14 -21.49 -0.86
CA THR A 288 -18.19 -22.34 -2.05
C THR A 288 -19.24 -23.44 -1.91
N THR A 289 -19.76 -23.87 -3.06
CA THR A 289 -20.59 -25.07 -3.22
C THR A 289 -19.97 -25.92 -4.31
N LEU A 290 -20.24 -27.24 -4.29
CA LEU A 290 -19.83 -28.11 -5.39
C LEU A 290 -20.48 -27.68 -6.71
N GLU A 291 -21.78 -27.38 -6.65
CA GLU A 291 -22.55 -26.96 -7.81
C GLU A 291 -22.13 -25.62 -8.38
N ALA A 292 -22.16 -25.54 -9.71
CA ALA A 292 -21.94 -24.30 -10.44
C ALA A 292 -23.14 -23.34 -10.30
N ILE A 293 -22.87 -22.05 -10.42
CA ILE A 293 -23.92 -21.02 -10.39
C ILE A 293 -24.21 -20.55 -11.81
N SER A 294 -25.46 -20.66 -12.22
CA SER A 294 -25.96 -20.10 -13.48
C SER A 294 -26.14 -18.59 -13.34
N VAL A 295 -25.43 -17.83 -14.18
CA VAL A 295 -25.50 -16.36 -14.19
C VAL A 295 -25.79 -15.85 -15.58
N SER A 296 -26.56 -14.77 -15.67
CA SER A 296 -26.76 -14.02 -16.91
C SER A 296 -25.62 -13.02 -17.07
N LEU A 297 -24.93 -13.08 -18.21
CA LEU A 297 -23.82 -12.20 -18.53
C LEU A 297 -24.17 -11.33 -19.74
N THR A 298 -23.72 -10.07 -19.72
CA THR A 298 -23.97 -9.10 -20.80
C THR A 298 -22.72 -8.90 -21.65
N LYS A 299 -22.86 -8.95 -22.98
CA LYS A 299 -21.77 -8.68 -23.93
C LYS A 299 -21.14 -7.31 -23.66
N GLY A 300 -19.81 -7.27 -23.64
CA GLY A 300 -19.03 -6.04 -23.46
C GLY A 300 -18.74 -5.68 -22.00
N GLU A 301 -19.44 -6.28 -21.05
CA GLU A 301 -19.16 -6.11 -19.63
C GLU A 301 -17.98 -6.97 -19.18
N ALA A 302 -17.28 -6.49 -18.16
CA ALA A 302 -16.23 -7.22 -17.47
C ALA A 302 -16.71 -7.61 -16.06
N TYR A 303 -16.39 -8.83 -15.65
CA TYR A 303 -16.72 -9.36 -14.35
C TYR A 303 -15.45 -9.83 -13.64
N LEU A 304 -15.49 -9.87 -12.31
CA LEU A 304 -14.43 -10.43 -11.47
C LEU A 304 -14.94 -11.74 -10.87
N TRP A 305 -14.41 -12.87 -11.29
CA TRP A 305 -14.73 -14.16 -10.69
C TRP A 305 -13.96 -14.35 -9.37
N CYS A 306 -14.66 -14.83 -8.33
CA CYS A 306 -14.07 -15.12 -7.03
C CYS A 306 -13.23 -16.39 -7.10
N ALA A 307 -11.91 -16.23 -6.98
CA ALA A 307 -10.97 -17.35 -6.90
C ALA A 307 -10.71 -17.84 -5.45
N CYS A 308 -11.02 -17.01 -4.45
CA CYS A 308 -10.65 -17.29 -3.05
C CYS A 308 -11.67 -18.16 -2.30
N GLY A 309 -12.88 -18.32 -2.83
CA GLY A 309 -13.95 -19.08 -2.18
C GLY A 309 -14.66 -18.38 -1.02
N MET A 310 -14.23 -17.19 -0.61
CA MET A 310 -14.76 -16.51 0.58
C MET A 310 -15.77 -15.40 0.28
N SER A 311 -16.13 -15.18 -1.00
CA SER A 311 -17.03 -14.10 -1.37
C SER A 311 -18.47 -14.39 -0.93
N LYS A 312 -19.16 -13.40 -0.37
CA LYS A 312 -20.60 -13.51 -0.07
C LYS A 312 -21.48 -13.31 -1.31
N ASN A 313 -20.89 -12.92 -2.44
CA ASN A 313 -21.57 -12.67 -3.71
C ASN A 313 -21.13 -13.66 -4.80
N GLN A 314 -21.02 -14.95 -4.45
CA GLN A 314 -20.62 -15.99 -5.42
C GLN A 314 -21.52 -15.95 -6.68
N PRO A 315 -20.95 -16.18 -7.88
CA PRO A 315 -19.56 -16.59 -8.16
C PRO A 315 -18.59 -15.40 -8.32
N PHE A 316 -19.03 -14.17 -8.06
CA PHE A 316 -18.26 -12.95 -8.28
C PHE A 316 -17.46 -12.53 -7.05
N CYS A 317 -16.43 -11.72 -7.25
CA CYS A 317 -15.60 -11.18 -6.18
C CYS A 317 -16.30 -9.99 -5.50
N ASP A 318 -16.15 -9.92 -4.17
CA ASP A 318 -16.61 -8.80 -3.31
C ASP A 318 -15.48 -8.20 -2.45
N GLY A 319 -14.23 -8.57 -2.73
CA GLY A 319 -13.06 -8.08 -2.01
C GLY A 319 -12.67 -8.93 -0.80
N SER A 320 -13.43 -9.98 -0.48
CA SER A 320 -13.13 -10.85 0.66
C SER A 320 -11.75 -11.54 0.56
N HIS A 321 -11.11 -11.56 -0.61
CA HIS A 321 -9.78 -12.14 -0.82
C HIS A 321 -8.63 -11.33 -0.21
N HIS A 322 -8.80 -10.06 0.15
CA HIS A 322 -7.70 -9.27 0.70
C HIS A 322 -7.10 -9.91 1.97
N GLY A 323 -5.78 -9.86 2.15
CA GLY A 323 -5.11 -10.64 3.18
C GLY A 323 -5.03 -12.14 2.87
N THR A 324 -5.12 -12.52 1.60
CA THR A 324 -4.81 -13.88 1.11
C THR A 324 -4.03 -13.80 -0.19
N LYS A 325 -3.43 -14.91 -0.61
CA LYS A 325 -2.69 -15.00 -1.89
C LYS A 325 -3.61 -15.07 -3.12
N PHE A 326 -4.90 -15.27 -2.93
CA PHE A 326 -5.85 -15.39 -4.03
C PHE A 326 -6.16 -14.03 -4.64
N LYS A 327 -6.26 -14.00 -5.97
CA LYS A 327 -6.62 -12.79 -6.74
C LYS A 327 -7.83 -13.12 -7.61
N PRO A 328 -8.83 -12.22 -7.71
CA PRO A 328 -9.96 -12.45 -8.59
C PRO A 328 -9.53 -12.48 -10.06
N GLN A 329 -10.20 -13.29 -10.87
CA GLN A 329 -9.96 -13.38 -12.30
C GLN A 329 -10.90 -12.42 -13.04
N LYS A 330 -10.34 -11.39 -13.70
CA LYS A 330 -11.10 -10.52 -14.60
C LYS A 330 -11.35 -11.23 -15.93
N PHE A 331 -12.58 -11.20 -16.42
CA PHE A 331 -12.91 -11.70 -17.75
C PHE A 331 -13.95 -10.81 -18.43
N ALA A 332 -13.85 -10.69 -19.76
CA ALA A 332 -14.75 -9.91 -20.59
C ALA A 332 -15.73 -10.82 -21.33
N VAL A 333 -16.99 -10.42 -21.39
CA VAL A 333 -18.06 -11.23 -21.96
C VAL A 333 -18.21 -10.94 -23.45
N LYS A 334 -18.09 -11.98 -24.27
CA LYS A 334 -18.15 -11.88 -25.73
C LYS A 334 -19.56 -11.98 -26.32
N ARG A 335 -20.49 -12.62 -25.60
CA ARG A 335 -21.87 -12.86 -26.02
C ARG A 335 -22.80 -12.78 -24.81
N THR A 336 -23.96 -12.14 -24.97
CA THR A 336 -24.97 -12.10 -23.92
C THR A 336 -25.63 -13.46 -23.80
N GLY A 337 -25.84 -13.93 -22.57
CA GLY A 337 -26.53 -15.19 -22.31
C GLY A 337 -26.27 -15.73 -20.91
N THR A 338 -26.96 -16.82 -20.59
CA THR A 338 -26.77 -17.55 -19.34
C THR A 338 -25.63 -18.54 -19.47
N THR A 339 -24.72 -18.56 -18.49
CA THR A 339 -23.63 -19.53 -18.41
C THR A 339 -23.46 -20.04 -16.98
N ARG A 340 -22.84 -21.22 -16.83
CA ARG A 340 -22.45 -21.78 -15.54
C ARG A 340 -21.03 -21.30 -15.19
N LEU A 341 -20.87 -20.62 -14.06
CA LEU A 341 -19.55 -20.28 -13.50
C LEU A 341 -19.18 -21.21 -12.34
N CYS A 342 -17.89 -21.50 -12.22
CA CYS A 342 -17.36 -22.41 -11.21
C CYS A 342 -17.53 -21.83 -9.80
N ASN A 343 -18.17 -22.59 -8.91
CA ASN A 343 -18.21 -22.26 -7.48
C ASN A 343 -17.30 -23.13 -6.61
N CYS A 344 -16.99 -24.36 -7.01
CA CYS A 344 -16.07 -25.25 -6.25
C CYS A 344 -14.60 -24.80 -6.27
N LYS A 345 -14.24 -23.87 -7.17
CA LYS A 345 -12.89 -23.31 -7.38
C LYS A 345 -11.83 -24.33 -7.83
N LYS A 346 -12.26 -25.50 -8.33
CA LYS A 346 -11.41 -26.59 -8.85
C LYS A 346 -11.45 -26.76 -10.36
N SER A 347 -12.22 -25.95 -11.08
CA SER A 347 -12.32 -26.08 -12.54
C SER A 347 -10.97 -25.87 -13.22
N ASN A 348 -10.70 -26.64 -14.28
CA ASN A 348 -9.54 -26.44 -15.15
C ASN A 348 -9.79 -25.37 -16.22
N ARG A 349 -11.02 -24.83 -16.29
CA ARG A 349 -11.45 -23.82 -17.26
C ARG A 349 -12.01 -22.56 -16.60
N THR A 350 -11.43 -22.14 -15.46
CA THR A 350 -11.90 -20.94 -14.74
C THR A 350 -11.97 -19.72 -15.66
N PRO A 351 -13.04 -18.90 -15.56
CA PRO A 351 -14.06 -18.90 -14.51
C PRO A 351 -15.25 -19.85 -14.73
N PHE A 352 -15.29 -20.57 -15.85
CA PHE A 352 -16.45 -21.40 -16.25
C PHE A 352 -16.47 -22.75 -15.51
N CYS A 353 -17.66 -23.35 -15.41
CA CYS A 353 -17.77 -24.74 -14.95
C CYS A 353 -17.37 -25.72 -16.06
N ASP A 354 -16.59 -26.74 -15.72
CA ASP A 354 -16.24 -27.89 -16.57
C ASP A 354 -16.59 -29.23 -15.90
N ASP A 355 -17.51 -29.19 -14.93
CA ASP A 355 -18.02 -30.34 -14.17
C ASP A 355 -16.96 -31.14 -13.39
N THR A 356 -15.77 -30.56 -13.16
CA THR A 356 -14.73 -31.13 -12.27
C THR A 356 -15.25 -31.47 -10.86
N HIS A 357 -16.31 -30.78 -10.39
CA HIS A 357 -16.90 -31.03 -9.08
C HIS A 357 -17.64 -32.37 -8.95
N LEU A 358 -17.99 -33.02 -10.07
CA LEU A 358 -18.64 -34.34 -10.05
C LEU A 358 -17.72 -35.46 -9.56
N SER A 359 -16.41 -35.20 -9.51
CA SER A 359 -15.38 -36.16 -9.09
C SER A 359 -14.66 -35.76 -7.79
N LEU A 360 -15.19 -34.81 -7.02
CA LEU A 360 -14.59 -34.29 -5.78
C LEU A 360 -15.07 -34.99 -4.51
#